data_AF-A0A7X6UQU1-F1
#
_entry.id   AF-A0A7X6UQU1-F1
#
_cell.length_a   1.000
_cell.length_b   1.000
_cell.length_c   1.000
_cell.angle_alpha   90.00
_cell.angle_beta   90.00
_cell.angle_gamma   90.00
#
_symmetry.space_group_name_H-M   'P 1'
#
loop_
_entity.id
_entity.type
_entity.pdbx_description
1 polymer ?
#
loop_
_entity_poly.entity_id
_entity_poly.type
_entity_poly.pdbx_seq_one_letter_code
_entity_poly.pdbx_strand_id
1 'polypeptide(L)'
;MLADIQIFLVYPILNDTVSQLDPLLKGFMAMPREERFECVSDLTGRDYAKDKMIFPLPVQFVWSLPEIMPDTFTLEVSTCDNFVQPTVVHTKESNASVTNLLLNHKYFWRVKCEHEDVTYISETGCFFTEDLPPRLIKVPGLLNARDIGGRQTSYGRRVKQGMIYRSAGLNDNVHYEFYTLEELKQEKHLQKEYEAFQKRYDRNGRALAKIDEMLESHEEYNVIDCAIGREWTVFRPDPSLVDERAIEGLVDISEIPDSFLGSKPESIMADENGKCELENKQEESPAFFMQEFDSPEDGFMQVGCGADWFWEFRVNGIKIFDKLDGNEKPGVRADNYRVNFPVKKGKNLLVVTVKSGSFKWVWCCKPLPFHKPGELLKHMKINAVRVMNQPSMIMKSREPGKTRLSEESVRYLKEELGIKTDIDLRSDMETWKMTESPLGTDAEWFRQSLPFYAGMASEEGKAGFANVFRAFLEKEKYPLIMHCIGGKDRTGAIAMIAKSILGVDEDELFLDWEISAFVEYDPPFMYKNKLIRLVDEFLKYPGETLREKILQYVYDTGITPEEVETFRELMLE
;
A
#
# COMPACT_ATOMS: atom_id res chain seq x y z
N MET A 1 21.71 -46.51 -41.81
CA MET A 1 21.19 -45.15 -42.06
C MET A 1 20.42 -44.78 -40.81
N LEU A 2 21.10 -44.16 -39.84
CA LEU A 2 20.38 -43.39 -38.83
C LEU A 2 19.83 -42.19 -39.61
N ALA A 3 18.50 -42.00 -39.58
CA ALA A 3 17.91 -40.79 -40.12
C ALA A 3 18.55 -39.60 -39.39
N ASP A 4 18.90 -38.53 -40.12
CA ASP A 4 19.37 -37.29 -39.51
C ASP A 4 18.34 -36.85 -38.45
N ILE A 5 18.72 -36.87 -37.18
CA ILE A 5 17.84 -36.44 -36.09
C ILE A 5 17.64 -34.93 -36.25
N GLN A 6 16.46 -34.54 -36.73
CA GLN A 6 16.09 -33.15 -36.90
C GLN A 6 15.17 -32.69 -35.77
N ILE A 7 15.55 -31.60 -35.09
CA ILE A 7 14.72 -30.93 -34.09
C ILE A 7 13.82 -29.93 -34.81
N PHE A 8 12.50 -30.10 -34.72
CA PHE A 8 11.53 -29.19 -35.33
C PHE A 8 11.01 -28.19 -34.31
N LEU A 9 11.13 -26.90 -34.62
CA LEU A 9 10.60 -25.81 -33.82
C LEU A 9 9.09 -25.66 -34.07
N VAL A 10 8.28 -25.71 -33.02
CA VAL A 10 6.81 -25.69 -33.11
C VAL A 10 6.24 -24.33 -32.69
N TYR A 11 6.71 -23.78 -31.57
CA TYR A 11 6.26 -22.49 -31.05
C TYR A 11 7.40 -21.81 -30.26
N PRO A 12 7.58 -20.47 -30.32
CA PRO A 12 6.84 -19.51 -31.13
C PRO A 12 6.95 -19.76 -32.63
N ILE A 13 5.86 -19.48 -33.37
CA ILE A 13 5.84 -19.65 -34.83
C ILE A 13 6.80 -18.62 -35.45
N LEU A 14 7.43 -19.00 -36.56
CA LEU A 14 8.36 -18.13 -37.28
C LEU A 14 7.73 -16.77 -37.63
N ASN A 15 8.36 -15.69 -37.17
CA ASN A 15 7.93 -14.29 -37.29
C ASN A 15 6.61 -13.93 -36.57
N ASP A 16 6.13 -14.77 -35.66
CA ASP A 16 4.94 -14.47 -34.85
C ASP A 16 5.21 -13.35 -33.83
N THR A 17 4.16 -12.69 -33.35
CA THR A 17 4.24 -11.71 -32.25
C THR A 17 3.60 -12.26 -30.99
N VAL A 18 4.40 -12.41 -29.93
CA VAL A 18 3.95 -12.97 -28.65
C VAL A 18 3.77 -11.90 -27.58
N SER A 19 2.64 -11.99 -26.88
CA SER A 19 2.31 -11.14 -25.73
C SER A 19 2.91 -11.69 -24.45
N GLN A 20 3.41 -10.78 -23.61
CA GLN A 20 3.83 -11.09 -22.23
C GLN A 20 2.82 -10.56 -21.19
N LEU A 21 1.67 -10.01 -21.62
CA LEU A 21 0.63 -9.50 -20.72
C LEU A 21 -0.58 -10.43 -20.70
N ASP A 22 -1.10 -10.65 -19.49
CA ASP A 22 -2.34 -11.40 -19.27
C ASP A 22 -3.54 -10.66 -19.89
N PRO A 23 -4.49 -11.36 -20.55
CA PRO A 23 -5.69 -10.73 -21.09
C PRO A 23 -6.49 -9.90 -20.07
N LEU A 24 -6.50 -10.29 -18.79
CA LEU A 24 -7.14 -9.52 -17.74
C LEU A 24 -6.46 -8.16 -17.56
N LEU A 25 -5.12 -8.13 -17.54
CA LEU A 25 -4.37 -6.87 -17.45
C LEU A 25 -4.61 -6.01 -18.69
N LYS A 26 -4.61 -6.58 -19.89
CA LYS A 26 -4.94 -5.83 -21.12
C LYS A 26 -6.34 -5.23 -21.06
N GLY A 27 -7.31 -6.00 -20.58
CA GLY A 27 -8.68 -5.53 -20.36
C GLY A 27 -8.72 -4.35 -19.38
N PHE A 28 -8.00 -4.46 -18.26
CA PHE A 28 -7.87 -3.37 -17.29
C PHE A 28 -7.23 -2.12 -17.90
N MET A 29 -6.15 -2.26 -18.65
CA MET A 29 -5.45 -1.14 -19.30
C MET A 29 -6.32 -0.42 -20.34
N ALA A 30 -7.19 -1.16 -21.04
CA ALA A 30 -8.07 -0.60 -22.06
C ALA A 30 -9.27 0.18 -21.48
N MET A 31 -9.56 0.05 -20.17
CA MET A 31 -10.64 0.78 -19.52
C MET A 31 -10.31 2.28 -19.40
N PRO A 32 -11.31 3.17 -19.51
CA PRO A 32 -11.18 4.56 -19.09
C PRO A 32 -10.67 4.68 -17.65
N ARG A 33 -9.96 5.76 -17.34
CA ARG A 33 -9.36 5.97 -16.02
C ARG A 33 -10.39 5.91 -14.89
N GLU A 34 -11.58 6.47 -15.09
CA GLU A 34 -12.65 6.43 -14.10
C GLU A 34 -13.14 4.99 -13.81
N GLU A 35 -13.18 4.13 -14.83
CA GLU A 35 -13.57 2.73 -14.67
C GLU A 35 -12.45 1.92 -13.99
N ARG A 36 -11.18 2.18 -14.33
CA ARG A 36 -10.04 1.60 -13.62
C ARG A 36 -10.06 1.97 -12.15
N PHE A 37 -10.39 3.22 -11.82
CA PHE A 37 -10.53 3.70 -10.45
C PHE A 37 -11.56 2.91 -9.65
N GLU A 38 -12.74 2.63 -10.22
CA GLU A 38 -13.77 1.82 -9.56
C GLU A 38 -13.31 0.35 -9.40
N CYS A 39 -12.66 -0.21 -10.43
CA CYS A 39 -12.11 -1.57 -10.40
C CYS A 39 -11.07 -1.76 -9.27
N VAL A 40 -10.11 -0.83 -9.13
CA VAL A 40 -9.11 -0.90 -8.05
C VAL A 40 -9.65 -0.49 -6.69
N SER A 41 -10.91 -0.04 -6.60
CA SER A 41 -11.60 0.23 -5.35
C SER A 41 -12.37 -1.01 -4.84
N ASP A 42 -12.78 -1.92 -5.74
CA ASP A 42 -13.38 -3.21 -5.39
C ASP A 42 -12.32 -4.17 -4.79
N LEU A 43 -12.55 -4.64 -3.57
CA LEU A 43 -11.65 -5.58 -2.89
C LEU A 43 -11.77 -7.01 -3.46
N THR A 44 -12.97 -7.41 -3.88
CA THR A 44 -13.21 -8.76 -4.40
C THR A 44 -12.58 -8.94 -5.78
N GLY A 45 -12.74 -7.94 -6.67
CA GLY A 45 -12.07 -7.92 -7.97
C GLY A 45 -10.53 -7.90 -7.86
N ARG A 46 -9.99 -7.15 -6.89
CA ARG A 46 -8.54 -7.13 -6.63
C ARG A 46 -7.99 -8.48 -6.22
N ASP A 47 -8.67 -9.19 -5.32
CA ASP A 47 -8.25 -10.52 -4.88
C ASP A 47 -8.26 -11.56 -6.01
N TYR A 48 -9.24 -11.49 -6.91
CA TYR A 48 -9.29 -12.38 -8.08
C TYR A 48 -8.16 -12.12 -9.11
N ALA A 49 -7.77 -10.87 -9.26
CA ALA A 49 -6.76 -10.39 -10.20
C ALA A 49 -5.33 -10.42 -9.62
N LYS A 50 -5.20 -10.66 -8.31
CA LYS A 50 -3.94 -10.75 -7.58
C LYS A 50 -3.01 -11.77 -8.23
N ASP A 51 -1.73 -11.40 -8.27
CA ASP A 51 -0.62 -12.14 -8.89
C ASP A 51 -0.72 -12.34 -10.42
N LYS A 52 -1.92 -12.35 -11.01
CA LYS A 52 -2.13 -12.50 -12.46
C LYS A 52 -1.79 -11.23 -13.25
N MET A 53 -1.99 -10.06 -12.66
CA MET A 53 -1.76 -8.76 -13.33
C MET A 53 -0.39 -8.13 -13.04
N ILE A 54 0.45 -8.78 -12.23
CA ILE A 54 1.73 -8.20 -11.78
C ILE A 54 2.96 -8.98 -12.23
N PHE A 55 2.77 -10.15 -12.86
CA PHE A 55 3.83 -10.93 -13.47
C PHE A 55 3.63 -11.08 -14.99
N PRO A 56 4.72 -11.11 -15.78
CA PRO A 56 4.63 -11.41 -17.20
C PRO A 56 4.09 -12.82 -17.43
N LEU A 57 3.28 -12.98 -18.48
CA LEU A 57 3.02 -14.29 -19.07
C LEU A 57 4.32 -14.84 -19.66
N PRO A 58 4.71 -16.07 -19.31
CA PRO A 58 5.92 -16.68 -19.84
C PRO A 58 5.74 -17.03 -21.33
N VAL A 59 6.71 -16.63 -22.15
CA VAL A 59 6.77 -17.06 -23.56
C VAL A 59 7.11 -18.55 -23.57
N GLN A 60 6.21 -19.35 -24.11
CA GLN A 60 6.40 -20.79 -24.25
C GLN A 60 7.28 -21.07 -25.47
N PHE A 61 8.11 -22.10 -25.35
CA PHE A 61 8.92 -22.66 -26.42
C PHE A 61 8.62 -24.15 -26.50
N VAL A 62 8.26 -24.63 -27.69
CA VAL A 62 7.87 -26.03 -27.93
C VAL A 62 8.60 -26.51 -29.17
N TRP A 63 9.14 -27.72 -29.09
CA TRP A 63 9.79 -28.41 -30.21
C TRP A 63 9.36 -29.87 -30.24
N SER A 64 9.64 -30.55 -31.35
CA SER A 64 9.41 -31.98 -31.49
C SER A 64 10.62 -32.67 -32.09
N LEU A 65 10.87 -33.91 -31.66
CA LEU A 65 11.84 -34.81 -32.29
C LEU A 65 11.13 -36.04 -32.87
N PRO A 66 11.62 -36.57 -34.00
CA PRO A 66 10.94 -37.65 -34.69
C PRO A 66 11.05 -39.02 -34.02
N GLU A 67 12.15 -39.43 -33.35
CA GLU A 67 12.23 -40.82 -32.87
C GLU A 67 13.24 -41.16 -31.73
N ILE A 68 13.92 -40.19 -31.09
CA ILE A 68 14.86 -40.42 -29.97
C ILE A 68 14.69 -39.33 -28.90
N MET A 69 14.59 -39.71 -27.62
CA MET A 69 14.53 -38.79 -26.48
C MET A 69 15.93 -38.63 -25.86
N PRO A 70 16.64 -37.51 -26.11
CA PRO A 70 17.86 -37.19 -25.37
C PRO A 70 17.53 -36.92 -23.89
N ASP A 71 18.52 -37.08 -23.01
CA ASP A 71 18.32 -36.89 -21.57
C ASP A 71 18.01 -35.43 -21.20
N THR A 72 18.52 -34.48 -21.99
CA THR A 72 18.33 -33.04 -21.79
C THR A 72 18.35 -32.27 -23.11
N PHE A 73 17.66 -31.14 -23.11
CA PHE A 73 17.68 -30.09 -24.12
C PHE A 73 18.26 -28.81 -23.55
N THR A 74 18.87 -28.02 -24.42
CA THR A 74 19.29 -26.65 -24.16
C THR A 74 18.57 -25.72 -25.13
N LEU A 75 17.64 -24.92 -24.60
CA LEU A 75 17.02 -23.80 -25.32
C LEU A 75 17.94 -22.58 -25.21
N GLU A 76 18.23 -21.94 -26.35
CA GLU A 76 18.90 -20.65 -26.40
C GLU A 76 17.94 -19.62 -27.03
N VAL A 77 17.76 -18.47 -26.36
CA VAL A 77 16.94 -17.34 -26.84
C VAL A 77 17.80 -16.08 -26.80
N SER A 78 17.87 -15.31 -27.89
CA SER A 78 18.73 -14.12 -27.97
C SER A 78 18.11 -13.02 -28.82
N THR A 79 18.49 -11.77 -28.57
CA THR A 79 18.15 -10.62 -29.42
C THR A 79 19.01 -10.53 -30.69
N CYS A 80 20.02 -11.41 -30.83
CA CYS A 80 20.90 -11.48 -31.98
C CYS A 80 20.97 -12.90 -32.56
N ASP A 81 21.08 -13.00 -33.88
CA ASP A 81 21.05 -14.27 -34.63
C ASP A 81 22.32 -15.11 -34.48
N ASN A 82 23.40 -14.50 -34.01
CA ASN A 82 24.65 -15.17 -33.66
C ASN A 82 24.67 -15.70 -32.21
N PHE A 83 23.58 -15.51 -31.44
CA PHE A 83 23.44 -15.98 -30.07
C PHE A 83 24.59 -15.55 -29.15
N VAL A 84 25.01 -14.28 -29.24
CA VAL A 84 25.87 -13.68 -28.23
C VAL A 84 25.06 -13.50 -26.94
N GLN A 85 25.57 -14.05 -25.83
CA GLN A 85 24.94 -14.02 -24.50
C GLN A 85 23.43 -14.39 -24.53
N PRO A 86 23.07 -15.59 -25.02
CA PRO A 86 21.69 -15.99 -25.07
C PRO A 86 21.18 -16.28 -23.65
N THR A 87 19.88 -16.07 -23.43
CA THR A 87 19.19 -16.71 -22.31
C THR A 87 19.18 -18.21 -22.57
N VAL A 88 19.71 -18.98 -21.62
CA VAL A 88 19.85 -20.44 -21.72
C VAL A 88 18.89 -21.12 -20.74
N VAL A 89 18.09 -22.07 -21.23
CA VAL A 89 17.24 -22.92 -20.38
C VAL A 89 17.56 -24.39 -20.65
N HIS A 90 17.91 -25.12 -19.59
CA HIS A 90 18.09 -26.56 -19.64
C HIS A 90 16.82 -27.27 -19.16
N THR A 91 16.35 -28.26 -19.91
CA THR A 91 15.11 -28.99 -19.60
C THR A 91 15.19 -30.43 -20.09
N LYS A 92 14.39 -31.32 -19.50
CA LYS A 92 14.19 -32.69 -20.00
C LYS A 92 12.97 -32.82 -20.91
N GLU A 93 12.11 -31.81 -20.89
CA GLU A 93 10.86 -31.77 -21.64
C GLU A 93 11.10 -31.22 -23.04
N SER A 94 10.22 -31.55 -23.99
CA SER A 94 10.23 -30.92 -25.34
C SER A 94 9.58 -29.53 -25.33
N ASN A 95 9.62 -28.86 -24.19
CA ASN A 95 9.17 -27.50 -24.00
C ASN A 95 9.95 -26.81 -22.88
N ALA A 96 9.98 -25.49 -22.95
CA ALA A 96 10.52 -24.62 -21.91
C ALA A 96 9.79 -23.27 -21.96
N SER A 97 10.03 -22.41 -20.97
CA SER A 97 9.45 -21.08 -20.98
C SER A 97 10.44 -20.03 -20.49
N VAL A 98 10.34 -18.83 -21.05
CA VAL A 98 11.19 -17.69 -20.70
C VAL A 98 10.31 -16.51 -20.33
N THR A 99 10.72 -15.74 -19.32
CA THR A 99 10.05 -14.52 -18.87
C THR A 99 10.98 -13.32 -19.01
N ASN A 100 10.45 -12.12 -18.77
CA ASN A 100 11.21 -10.88 -18.70
C ASN A 100 11.85 -10.45 -20.03
N LEU A 101 11.31 -10.86 -21.18
CA LEU A 101 11.83 -10.42 -22.47
C LEU A 101 11.54 -8.92 -22.69
N LEU A 102 12.39 -8.25 -23.46
CA LEU A 102 12.19 -6.86 -23.87
C LEU A 102 10.92 -6.76 -24.73
N LEU A 103 10.19 -5.66 -24.64
CA LEU A 103 9.04 -5.34 -25.48
C LEU A 103 9.48 -4.86 -26.85
N ASN A 104 8.63 -5.05 -27.87
CA ASN A 104 8.89 -4.62 -29.24
C ASN A 104 10.28 -5.03 -29.75
N HIS A 105 10.70 -6.27 -29.47
CA HIS A 105 12.01 -6.79 -29.83
C HIS A 105 11.88 -8.05 -30.68
N LYS A 106 12.76 -8.17 -31.67
CA LYS A 106 12.96 -9.43 -32.38
C LYS A 106 13.87 -10.34 -31.57
N TYR A 107 13.45 -11.58 -31.40
CA TYR A 107 14.21 -12.63 -30.76
C TYR A 107 14.48 -13.77 -31.74
N PHE A 108 15.64 -14.38 -31.60
CA PHE A 108 16.06 -15.60 -32.27
C PHE A 108 16.14 -16.71 -31.25
N TRP A 109 15.77 -17.92 -31.64
CA TRP A 109 15.82 -19.07 -30.73
C TRP A 109 16.18 -20.36 -31.46
N ARG A 110 16.85 -21.24 -30.72
CA ARG A 110 17.20 -22.59 -31.20
C ARG A 110 17.27 -23.56 -30.04
N VAL A 111 17.19 -24.85 -30.35
CA VAL A 111 17.28 -25.93 -29.37
C VAL A 111 18.44 -26.82 -29.73
N LYS A 112 19.20 -27.22 -28.70
CA LYS A 112 20.30 -28.17 -28.79
C LYS A 112 20.01 -29.40 -27.95
N CYS A 113 20.48 -30.56 -28.38
CA CYS A 113 20.56 -31.74 -27.54
C CYS A 113 21.79 -32.57 -27.87
N GLU A 114 22.23 -33.38 -26.92
CA GLU A 114 23.33 -34.33 -27.13
C GLU A 114 22.78 -35.76 -27.11
N HIS A 115 23.20 -36.58 -28.06
CA HIS A 115 22.89 -38.00 -28.11
C HIS A 115 24.04 -38.76 -28.77
N GLU A 116 24.52 -39.82 -28.12
CA GLU A 116 25.67 -40.63 -28.57
C GLU A 116 26.90 -39.78 -28.94
N ASP A 117 27.26 -38.82 -28.08
CA ASP A 117 28.37 -37.86 -28.26
C ASP A 117 28.26 -36.94 -29.50
N VAL A 118 27.06 -36.86 -30.11
CA VAL A 118 26.75 -35.93 -31.20
C VAL A 118 25.81 -34.83 -30.70
N THR A 119 26.18 -33.58 -30.94
CA THR A 119 25.31 -32.42 -30.68
C THR A 119 24.41 -32.15 -31.90
N TYR A 120 23.11 -32.21 -31.69
CA TYR A 120 22.09 -31.83 -32.67
C TYR A 120 21.60 -30.42 -32.36
N ILE A 121 21.46 -29.60 -33.39
CA ILE A 121 21.01 -28.20 -33.28
C ILE A 121 19.87 -28.00 -34.27
N SER A 122 18.77 -27.40 -33.81
CA SER A 122 17.66 -27.02 -34.69
C SER A 122 18.06 -25.93 -35.68
N GLU A 123 17.22 -25.72 -36.70
CA GLU A 123 17.19 -24.43 -37.41
C GLU A 123 16.96 -23.27 -36.44
N THR A 124 17.32 -22.05 -36.85
CA THR A 124 17.07 -20.85 -36.04
C THR A 124 15.66 -20.32 -36.30
N GLY A 125 14.82 -20.35 -35.27
CA GLY A 125 13.53 -19.68 -35.27
C GLY A 125 13.68 -18.19 -34.93
N CYS A 126 12.66 -17.40 -35.24
CA CYS A 126 12.57 -16.03 -34.76
C CYS A 126 11.12 -15.60 -34.51
N PHE A 127 10.92 -14.65 -33.61
CA PHE A 127 9.62 -14.08 -33.24
C PHE A 127 9.80 -12.64 -32.74
N PHE A 128 8.70 -11.94 -32.52
CA PHE A 128 8.65 -10.59 -31.96
C PHE A 128 7.91 -10.59 -30.63
N THR A 129 8.32 -9.76 -29.68
CA THR A 129 7.49 -9.44 -28.51
C THR A 129 6.56 -8.29 -28.82
N GLU A 130 5.34 -8.33 -28.28
CA GLU A 130 4.34 -7.27 -28.44
C GLU A 130 4.86 -5.91 -27.97
N ASP A 131 4.49 -4.85 -28.69
CA ASP A 131 4.79 -3.45 -28.34
C ASP A 131 3.70 -2.87 -27.41
N LEU A 132 3.55 -3.46 -26.23
CA LEU A 132 2.55 -3.03 -25.26
C LEU A 132 3.15 -2.98 -23.84
N PRO A 133 3.47 -1.77 -23.31
CA PRO A 133 3.95 -1.60 -21.94
C PRO A 133 2.83 -1.83 -20.90
N PRO A 134 3.16 -2.13 -19.62
CA PRO A 134 4.49 -2.22 -19.03
C PRO A 134 5.25 -3.52 -19.35
N ARG A 135 6.58 -3.47 -19.29
CA ARG A 135 7.40 -4.68 -19.17
C ARG A 135 7.41 -5.13 -17.70
N LEU A 136 6.60 -6.14 -17.39
CA LEU A 136 6.54 -6.78 -16.08
C LEU A 136 7.78 -7.65 -15.85
N ILE A 137 8.29 -7.69 -14.61
CA ILE A 137 9.47 -8.47 -14.23
C ILE A 137 9.08 -9.51 -13.19
N LYS A 138 9.42 -10.76 -13.44
CA LYS A 138 9.28 -11.89 -12.52
C LYS A 138 10.65 -12.33 -12.03
N VAL A 139 10.90 -12.13 -10.74
CA VAL A 139 12.01 -12.74 -10.02
C VAL A 139 11.46 -13.26 -8.69
N PRO A 140 11.74 -14.50 -8.28
CA PRO A 140 11.26 -15.03 -7.00
C PRO A 140 11.62 -14.09 -5.83
N GLY A 141 10.64 -13.82 -4.96
CA GLY A 141 10.81 -12.89 -3.83
C GLY A 141 10.75 -11.40 -4.19
N LEU A 142 10.72 -11.04 -5.48
CA LEU A 142 10.61 -9.67 -5.93
C LEU A 142 9.19 -9.36 -6.42
N LEU A 143 8.46 -8.57 -5.64
CA LEU A 143 7.09 -8.17 -5.95
C LEU A 143 7.05 -6.80 -6.62
N ASN A 144 5.93 -6.52 -7.31
CA ASN A 144 5.65 -5.23 -7.94
C ASN A 144 6.76 -4.75 -8.92
N ALA A 145 7.49 -5.70 -9.52
CA ALA A 145 8.69 -5.41 -10.30
C ALA A 145 8.36 -5.09 -11.75
N ARG A 146 8.84 -3.94 -12.24
CA ARG A 146 8.64 -3.46 -13.61
C ARG A 146 9.83 -2.67 -14.11
N ASP A 147 10.07 -2.76 -15.41
CA ASP A 147 10.88 -1.79 -16.12
C ASP A 147 10.05 -0.52 -16.35
N ILE A 148 10.59 0.66 -16.08
CA ILE A 148 9.88 1.91 -16.42
C ILE A 148 9.89 2.18 -17.93
N GLY A 149 10.81 1.54 -18.66
CA GLY A 149 11.03 1.67 -20.09
C GLY A 149 9.97 1.02 -20.96
N GLY A 150 10.21 1.06 -22.27
CA GLY A 150 9.35 0.51 -23.30
C GLY A 150 8.18 1.41 -23.70
N ARG A 151 8.03 2.60 -23.10
CA ARG A 151 6.93 3.54 -23.41
C ARG A 151 7.28 4.49 -24.53
N GLN A 152 6.31 4.74 -25.40
CA GLN A 152 6.36 5.84 -26.35
C GLN A 152 6.20 7.18 -25.63
N THR A 153 6.88 8.20 -26.15
CA THR A 153 6.87 9.54 -25.56
C THR A 153 6.31 10.54 -26.57
N SER A 154 5.79 11.67 -26.08
CA SER A 154 5.35 12.78 -26.93
C SER A 154 6.50 13.43 -27.73
N TYR A 155 7.75 13.06 -27.44
CA TYR A 155 8.93 13.54 -28.17
C TYR A 155 9.25 12.67 -29.40
N GLY A 156 8.44 11.64 -29.70
CA GLY A 156 8.66 10.73 -30.83
C GLY A 156 9.81 9.73 -30.60
N ARG A 157 10.27 9.58 -29.35
CA ARG A 157 11.29 8.63 -28.91
C ARG A 157 10.70 7.63 -27.91
N ARG A 158 11.37 6.50 -27.71
CA ARG A 158 10.98 5.49 -26.72
C ARG A 158 11.82 5.63 -25.45
N VAL A 159 11.24 5.36 -24.29
CA VAL A 159 12.02 5.19 -23.06
C VAL A 159 12.78 3.86 -23.14
N LYS A 160 14.12 3.91 -23.05
CA LYS A 160 15.01 2.75 -23.07
C LYS A 160 14.60 1.72 -22.04
N GLN A 161 14.60 0.46 -22.45
CA GLN A 161 14.37 -0.69 -21.58
C GLN A 161 15.68 -1.14 -20.94
N GLY A 162 15.59 -1.79 -19.79
CA GLY A 162 16.72 -2.35 -19.07
C GLY A 162 17.54 -1.33 -18.28
N MET A 163 17.05 -0.10 -18.13
CA MET A 163 17.78 0.99 -17.47
C MET A 163 17.35 1.15 -16.00
N ILE A 164 16.08 1.46 -15.75
CA ILE A 164 15.53 1.65 -14.40
C ILE A 164 14.42 0.63 -14.17
N TYR A 165 14.62 -0.19 -13.16
CA TYR A 165 13.60 -1.08 -12.63
C TYR A 165 13.00 -0.48 -11.36
N ARG A 166 11.69 -0.67 -11.17
CA ARG A 166 11.00 -0.40 -9.91
C ARG A 166 10.52 -1.69 -9.28
N SER A 167 10.52 -1.81 -7.96
CA SER A 167 9.99 -2.99 -7.26
C SER A 167 9.53 -2.68 -5.83
N ALA A 168 8.90 -3.66 -5.18
CA ALA A 168 8.86 -3.76 -3.73
C ALA A 168 10.26 -4.03 -3.15
N GLY A 169 10.40 -3.90 -1.83
CA GLY A 169 11.68 -4.03 -1.15
C GLY A 169 12.33 -5.38 -1.38
N LEU A 170 13.66 -5.39 -1.53
CA LEU A 170 14.47 -6.60 -1.73
C LEU A 170 14.55 -7.46 -0.45
N ASN A 171 14.23 -6.87 0.69
CA ASN A 171 14.11 -7.50 2.00
C ASN A 171 12.87 -6.96 2.72
N ASP A 172 12.46 -7.65 3.78
CA ASP A 172 11.40 -7.18 4.66
C ASP A 172 11.79 -5.87 5.36
N ASN A 173 10.79 -5.22 5.98
CA ASN A 173 11.09 -4.17 6.94
C ASN A 173 11.67 -4.76 8.22
N VAL A 174 12.21 -3.88 9.05
CA VAL A 174 12.54 -4.17 10.44
C VAL A 174 11.52 -5.11 11.09
N HIS A 175 12.03 -6.18 11.69
CA HIS A 175 11.23 -7.09 12.47
C HIS A 175 11.22 -6.63 13.92
N TYR A 176 10.03 -6.45 14.48
CA TYR A 176 9.84 -6.13 15.89
C TYR A 176 9.34 -7.35 16.64
N GLU A 177 10.04 -7.72 17.70
CA GLU A 177 9.55 -8.67 18.69
C GLU A 177 9.02 -7.88 19.88
N PHE A 178 7.80 -8.18 20.30
CA PHE A 178 7.17 -7.54 21.45
C PHE A 178 6.88 -8.59 22.51
N TYR A 179 6.93 -8.19 23.78
CA TYR A 179 6.58 -9.11 24.85
C TYR A 179 5.09 -9.46 24.83
N THR A 180 4.78 -10.74 25.06
CA THR A 180 3.46 -11.20 25.46
C THR A 180 3.17 -10.85 26.92
N LEU A 181 1.90 -10.97 27.34
CA LEU A 181 1.49 -10.72 28.72
C LEU A 181 2.18 -11.70 29.70
N GLU A 182 2.30 -12.98 29.32
CA GLU A 182 2.96 -14.00 30.15
C GLU A 182 4.48 -13.82 30.23
N GLU A 183 5.13 -13.35 29.16
CA GLU A 183 6.55 -12.99 29.22
C GLU A 183 6.77 -11.76 30.10
N LEU A 184 5.95 -10.70 29.95
CA LEU A 184 6.05 -9.49 30.79
C LEU A 184 5.91 -9.78 32.27
N LYS A 185 5.02 -10.70 32.62
CA LYS A 185 4.82 -11.17 34.01
C LYS A 185 6.11 -11.72 34.64
N GLN A 186 7.00 -12.28 33.82
CA GLN A 186 8.28 -12.83 34.26
C GLN A 186 9.38 -11.76 34.34
N GLU A 187 9.21 -10.63 33.65
CA GLU A 187 10.16 -9.52 33.61
C GLU A 187 10.00 -8.58 34.80
N LYS A 188 10.69 -8.88 35.91
CA LYS A 188 10.62 -8.11 37.17
C LYS A 188 10.87 -6.60 37.01
N HIS A 189 11.69 -6.21 36.04
CA HIS A 189 12.03 -4.82 35.79
C HIS A 189 10.95 -4.05 35.00
N LEU A 190 9.99 -4.76 34.40
CA LEU A 190 8.86 -4.23 33.63
C LEU A 190 7.51 -4.45 34.34
N GLN A 191 7.53 -4.61 35.67
CA GLN A 191 6.35 -4.94 36.47
C GLN A 191 5.23 -3.90 36.33
N LYS A 192 5.58 -2.60 36.20
CA LYS A 192 4.59 -1.53 36.03
C LYS A 192 3.87 -1.64 34.69
N GLU A 193 4.61 -1.97 33.65
CA GLU A 193 4.11 -2.12 32.30
C GLU A 193 3.29 -3.41 32.16
N TYR A 194 3.70 -4.48 32.84
CA TYR A 194 2.87 -5.69 33.00
C TYR A 194 1.52 -5.36 33.64
N GLU A 195 1.51 -4.64 34.77
CA GLU A 195 0.28 -4.27 35.46
C GLU A 195 -0.65 -3.41 34.60
N ALA A 196 -0.08 -2.48 33.81
CA ALA A 196 -0.83 -1.67 32.86
C ALA A 196 -1.42 -2.54 31.72
N PHE A 197 -0.61 -3.45 31.15
CA PHE A 197 -1.07 -4.31 30.07
C PHE A 197 -2.12 -5.33 30.54
N GLN A 198 -1.95 -5.91 31.73
CA GLN A 198 -2.93 -6.81 32.36
C GLN A 198 -4.28 -6.12 32.57
N LYS A 199 -4.29 -4.88 33.10
CA LYS A 199 -5.52 -4.10 33.25
C LYS A 199 -6.24 -3.88 31.91
N ARG A 200 -5.49 -3.58 30.85
CA ARG A 200 -6.04 -3.43 29.48
C ARG A 200 -6.60 -4.74 28.97
N TYR A 201 -5.89 -5.86 29.18
CA TYR A 201 -6.33 -7.20 28.79
C TYR A 201 -7.63 -7.60 29.50
N ASP A 202 -7.69 -7.47 30.83
CA ASP A 202 -8.87 -7.81 31.64
C ASP A 202 -10.08 -6.93 31.29
N ARG A 203 -9.84 -5.65 30.96
CA ARG A 203 -10.86 -4.71 30.49
C ARG A 203 -11.47 -5.17 29.16
N ASN A 204 -10.63 -5.52 28.19
CA ASN A 204 -11.10 -6.00 26.88
C ASN A 204 -11.79 -7.37 26.97
N GLY A 205 -11.34 -8.25 27.87
CA GLY A 205 -11.98 -9.55 28.13
C GLY A 205 -13.39 -9.41 28.67
N ARG A 206 -13.63 -8.47 29.60
CA ARG A 206 -14.98 -8.17 30.09
C ARG A 206 -15.88 -7.60 28.99
N ALA A 207 -15.35 -6.72 28.13
CA ALA A 207 -16.10 -6.18 27.00
C ALA A 207 -16.48 -7.27 25.99
N LEU A 208 -15.55 -8.21 25.70
CA LEU A 208 -15.81 -9.34 24.82
C LEU A 208 -16.86 -10.29 25.38
N ALA A 209 -16.77 -10.67 26.66
CA ALA A 209 -17.75 -11.54 27.30
C ALA A 209 -19.17 -10.93 27.25
N LYS A 210 -19.27 -9.61 27.39
CA LYS A 210 -20.53 -8.88 27.23
C LYS A 210 -21.04 -8.93 25.79
N ILE A 211 -20.17 -8.77 24.79
CA ILE A 211 -20.56 -8.92 23.38
C ILE A 211 -21.07 -10.35 23.09
N ASP A 212 -20.42 -11.36 23.67
CA ASP A 212 -20.83 -12.77 23.53
C ASP A 212 -22.19 -13.04 24.17
N GLU A 213 -22.43 -12.58 25.39
CA GLU A 213 -23.75 -12.64 26.04
C GLU A 213 -24.84 -11.95 25.20
N MET A 214 -24.52 -10.82 24.57
CA MET A 214 -25.45 -10.10 23.69
C MET A 214 -25.73 -10.87 22.40
N LEU A 215 -24.73 -11.54 21.82
CA LEU A 215 -24.89 -12.38 20.64
C LEU A 215 -25.68 -13.66 20.92
N GLU A 216 -25.52 -14.24 22.11
CA GLU A 216 -26.21 -15.47 22.54
C GLU A 216 -27.67 -15.24 22.92
N SER A 217 -28.05 -14.03 23.36
CA SER A 217 -29.38 -13.75 23.91
C SER A 217 -30.43 -13.31 22.89
N HIS A 218 -30.09 -12.76 21.71
CA HIS A 218 -31.08 -12.19 20.77
C HIS A 218 -30.62 -12.25 19.29
N GLU A 219 -31.25 -13.07 18.44
CA GLU A 219 -31.14 -12.96 16.96
C GLU A 219 -32.01 -11.81 16.41
N GLU A 220 -33.04 -11.38 17.15
CA GLU A 220 -33.88 -10.21 16.85
C GLU A 220 -33.73 -9.19 17.99
N TYR A 221 -32.98 -8.12 17.75
CA TYR A 221 -32.72 -7.10 18.77
C TYR A 221 -33.90 -6.15 18.91
N ASN A 222 -34.31 -5.87 20.14
CA ASN A 222 -35.25 -4.81 20.46
C ASN A 222 -34.59 -3.43 20.21
N VAL A 223 -35.14 -2.70 19.24
CA VAL A 223 -34.67 -1.37 18.85
C VAL A 223 -35.41 -0.35 19.68
N ILE A 224 -34.67 0.43 20.44
CA ILE A 224 -35.23 1.46 21.28
C ILE A 224 -35.18 2.78 20.51
N ASP A 225 -36.36 3.28 20.14
CA ASP A 225 -36.52 4.62 19.56
C ASP A 225 -36.56 5.66 20.69
N CYS A 226 -35.40 5.92 21.28
CA CYS A 226 -35.21 7.01 22.24
C CYS A 226 -34.60 8.21 21.54
N ALA A 227 -35.15 9.40 21.81
CA ALA A 227 -34.60 10.64 21.28
C ALA A 227 -33.34 11.05 22.08
N ILE A 228 -32.21 11.19 21.37
CA ILE A 228 -31.07 11.97 21.87
C ILE A 228 -31.48 13.44 21.92
N GLY A 229 -31.19 14.09 23.06
CA GLY A 229 -31.50 15.50 23.26
C GLY A 229 -30.66 16.41 22.37
N ARG A 230 -31.07 17.66 22.22
CA ARG A 230 -30.28 18.69 21.52
C ARG A 230 -29.30 19.43 22.44
N GLU A 231 -29.47 19.33 23.75
CA GLU A 231 -28.61 19.96 24.73
C GLU A 231 -27.44 19.05 25.09
N TRP A 232 -26.22 19.58 25.01
CA TRP A 232 -24.99 18.87 25.38
C TRP A 232 -24.24 19.65 26.45
N THR A 233 -23.66 18.93 27.41
CA THR A 233 -22.70 19.50 28.36
C THR A 233 -21.30 19.34 27.81
N VAL A 234 -20.53 20.42 27.74
CA VAL A 234 -19.18 20.44 27.17
C VAL A 234 -18.15 20.80 28.22
N PHE A 235 -17.03 20.09 28.20
CA PHE A 235 -15.84 20.38 28.99
C PHE A 235 -14.68 20.73 28.06
N ARG A 236 -13.99 21.83 28.37
CA ARG A 236 -12.83 22.35 27.62
C ARG A 236 -11.62 22.46 28.54
N PRO A 237 -10.99 21.33 28.91
CA PRO A 237 -9.83 21.35 29.78
C PRO A 237 -8.60 21.91 29.08
N ASP A 238 -7.63 22.35 29.87
CA ASP A 238 -6.30 22.67 29.36
C ASP A 238 -5.72 21.42 28.67
N PRO A 239 -5.28 21.49 27.40
CA PRO A 239 -4.77 20.34 26.67
C PRO A 239 -3.62 19.61 27.38
N SER A 240 -2.83 20.32 28.20
CA SER A 240 -1.73 19.71 28.97
C SER A 240 -2.21 18.74 30.06
N LEU A 241 -3.49 18.81 30.45
CA LEU A 241 -4.12 17.91 31.42
C LEU A 241 -4.77 16.69 30.76
N VAL A 242 -4.79 16.63 29.42
CA VAL A 242 -5.40 15.54 28.66
C VAL A 242 -4.30 14.60 28.17
N ASP A 243 -3.83 13.76 29.08
CA ASP A 243 -2.92 12.66 28.77
C ASP A 243 -3.67 11.34 28.55
N GLU A 244 -2.94 10.27 28.21
CA GLU A 244 -3.53 8.95 27.98
C GLU A 244 -4.31 8.45 29.21
N ARG A 245 -3.83 8.75 30.43
CA ARG A 245 -4.52 8.34 31.68
C ARG A 245 -5.83 9.09 31.86
N ALA A 246 -5.89 10.36 31.51
CA ALA A 246 -7.11 11.16 31.56
C ALA A 246 -8.18 10.64 30.60
N ILE A 247 -7.77 10.26 29.38
CA ILE A 247 -8.66 9.62 28.39
C ILE A 247 -9.09 8.23 28.86
N GLU A 248 -8.20 7.45 29.46
CA GLU A 248 -8.53 6.14 30.02
C GLU A 248 -9.52 6.23 31.19
N GLY A 249 -9.43 7.29 32.01
CA GLY A 249 -10.32 7.55 33.15
C GLY A 249 -11.79 7.82 32.77
N LEU A 250 -12.09 8.10 31.49
CA LEU A 250 -13.45 8.26 31.00
C LEU A 250 -14.32 7.00 31.16
N VAL A 251 -13.69 5.83 31.34
CA VAL A 251 -14.40 4.57 31.57
C VAL A 251 -15.17 4.56 32.89
N ASP A 252 -14.72 5.31 33.89
CA ASP A 252 -15.27 5.31 35.24
C ASP A 252 -16.36 6.38 35.43
N ILE A 253 -16.61 7.21 34.41
CA ILE A 253 -17.64 8.25 34.45
C ILE A 253 -18.99 7.62 34.13
N SER A 254 -19.91 7.69 35.09
CA SER A 254 -21.27 7.15 34.99
C SER A 254 -22.36 8.23 34.95
N GLU A 255 -21.98 9.48 35.24
CA GLU A 255 -22.83 10.67 35.20
C GLU A 255 -21.99 11.90 34.84
N ILE A 256 -22.64 12.96 34.35
CA ILE A 256 -21.98 14.22 34.01
C ILE A 256 -21.43 14.87 35.29
N PRO A 257 -20.11 15.10 35.41
CA PRO A 257 -19.52 15.62 36.62
C PRO A 257 -19.67 17.15 36.75
N ASP A 258 -19.63 17.68 37.97
CA ASP A 258 -19.62 19.14 38.22
C ASP A 258 -18.35 19.84 37.72
N SER A 259 -17.28 19.07 37.47
CA SER A 259 -16.06 19.54 36.81
C SER A 259 -15.33 18.36 36.17
N PHE A 260 -14.61 18.60 35.08
CA PHE A 260 -13.83 17.57 34.39
C PHE A 260 -12.47 18.12 33.98
N LEU A 261 -11.39 17.48 34.44
CA LEU A 261 -10.00 17.87 34.17
C LEU A 261 -9.74 19.37 34.39
N GLY A 262 -10.26 19.92 35.49
CA GLY A 262 -10.11 21.33 35.87
C GLY A 262 -11.04 22.30 35.11
N SER A 263 -11.81 21.83 34.13
CA SER A 263 -12.81 22.65 33.42
C SER A 263 -14.21 22.52 34.04
N LYS A 264 -14.99 23.59 33.94
CA LYS A 264 -16.40 23.65 34.36
C LYS A 264 -17.31 23.24 33.20
N PRO A 265 -18.50 22.67 33.48
CA PRO A 265 -19.46 22.33 32.44
C PRO A 265 -20.00 23.58 31.76
N GLU A 266 -20.13 23.52 30.43
CA GLU A 266 -20.78 24.52 29.59
C GLU A 266 -21.92 23.86 28.83
N SER A 267 -23.13 24.43 28.86
CA SER A 267 -24.24 23.92 28.04
C SER A 267 -24.15 24.49 26.62
N ILE A 268 -24.33 23.62 25.62
CA ILE A 268 -24.48 23.99 24.20
C ILE A 268 -25.72 23.34 23.61
N MET A 269 -26.45 24.12 22.82
CA MET A 269 -27.61 23.65 22.08
C MET A 269 -27.25 23.34 20.63
N ALA A 270 -27.48 22.10 20.22
CA ALA A 270 -27.37 21.67 18.84
C ALA A 270 -28.43 22.35 17.96
N ASP A 271 -28.09 22.68 16.72
CA ASP A 271 -29.03 23.17 15.72
C ASP A 271 -30.07 22.10 15.30
N GLU A 272 -30.95 22.44 14.36
CA GLU A 272 -31.98 21.51 13.85
C GLU A 272 -31.42 20.28 13.12
N ASN A 273 -30.16 20.35 12.68
CA ASN A 273 -29.43 19.25 12.06
C ASN A 273 -28.62 18.43 13.08
N GLY A 274 -28.69 18.79 14.36
CA GLY A 274 -27.96 18.13 15.44
C GLY A 274 -26.51 18.62 15.59
N LYS A 275 -26.14 19.76 14.97
CA LYS A 275 -24.78 20.28 14.95
C LYS A 275 -24.52 21.29 16.07
N CYS A 276 -23.39 21.13 16.75
CA CYS A 276 -22.80 22.03 17.74
C CYS A 276 -21.48 22.58 17.20
N GLU A 277 -21.26 23.89 17.34
CA GLU A 277 -19.99 24.55 17.02
C GLU A 277 -19.50 25.38 18.20
N LEU A 278 -18.22 25.22 18.54
CA LEU A 278 -17.54 26.03 19.55
C LEU A 278 -16.26 26.60 18.95
N GLU A 279 -16.01 27.89 19.19
CA GLU A 279 -14.77 28.54 18.74
C GLU A 279 -13.57 27.98 19.50
N ASN A 280 -12.48 27.82 18.76
CA ASN A 280 -11.21 27.40 19.32
C ASN A 280 -10.04 28.10 18.62
N LYS A 281 -8.96 28.38 19.37
CA LYS A 281 -7.77 29.07 18.85
C LYS A 281 -6.55 28.15 18.76
N GLN A 282 -6.65 26.90 19.21
CA GLN A 282 -5.53 25.96 19.30
C GLN A 282 -5.83 24.64 18.58
N GLU A 283 -5.21 24.40 17.43
CA GLU A 283 -5.39 23.17 16.66
C GLU A 283 -5.12 21.90 17.50
N GLU A 284 -5.89 20.84 17.21
CA GLU A 284 -5.88 19.54 17.93
C GLU A 284 -6.20 19.57 19.43
N SER A 285 -6.64 20.70 19.99
CA SER A 285 -7.09 20.75 21.38
C SER A 285 -8.35 19.89 21.60
N PRO A 286 -8.45 19.13 22.71
CA PRO A 286 -9.60 18.26 22.98
C PRO A 286 -10.76 18.99 23.66
N ALA A 287 -11.99 18.63 23.31
CA ALA A 287 -13.22 18.95 24.03
C ALA A 287 -14.06 17.68 24.24
N PHE A 288 -14.79 17.64 25.36
CA PHE A 288 -15.61 16.48 25.75
C PHE A 288 -17.08 16.89 25.76
N PHE A 289 -17.85 16.34 24.84
CA PHE A 289 -19.31 16.52 24.77
C PHE A 289 -19.97 15.36 25.50
N MET A 290 -20.79 15.67 26.49
CA MET A 290 -21.49 14.68 27.30
C MET A 290 -23.00 14.92 27.26
N GLN A 291 -23.76 13.84 27.23
CA GLN A 291 -25.22 13.89 27.36
C GLN A 291 -25.73 12.66 28.10
N GLU A 292 -26.68 12.89 28.99
CA GLU A 292 -27.42 11.84 29.68
C GLU A 292 -28.80 11.66 29.03
N PHE A 293 -29.26 10.42 28.99
CA PHE A 293 -30.61 10.09 28.53
C PHE A 293 -31.10 8.81 29.22
N ASP A 294 -32.42 8.67 29.34
CA ASP A 294 -33.05 7.48 29.90
C ASP A 294 -33.55 6.55 28.79
N SER A 295 -33.34 5.25 28.98
CA SER A 295 -33.92 4.19 28.16
C SER A 295 -35.03 3.46 28.92
N PRO A 296 -36.20 3.17 28.32
CA PRO A 296 -37.30 2.47 29.00
C PRO A 296 -36.96 1.00 29.32
N GLU A 297 -36.03 0.40 28.58
CA GLU A 297 -35.60 -0.98 28.71
C GLU A 297 -34.15 -1.17 28.22
N ASP A 298 -33.61 -2.38 28.39
CA ASP A 298 -32.33 -2.76 27.79
C ASP A 298 -32.54 -2.99 26.29
N GLY A 299 -31.61 -2.51 25.46
CA GLY A 299 -31.73 -2.68 24.00
C GLY A 299 -30.66 -1.95 23.22
N PHE A 300 -30.95 -1.65 21.95
CA PHE A 300 -30.03 -0.94 21.07
C PHE A 300 -30.62 0.36 20.56
N MET A 301 -29.77 1.38 20.53
CA MET A 301 -30.05 2.66 19.88
C MET A 301 -29.11 2.87 18.70
N GLN A 302 -29.58 3.66 17.73
CA GLN A 302 -28.77 4.12 16.62
C GLN A 302 -28.81 5.63 16.51
N VAL A 303 -27.63 6.21 16.29
CA VAL A 303 -27.51 7.63 15.99
C VAL A 303 -26.72 7.82 14.72
N GLY A 304 -27.07 8.87 14.01
CA GLY A 304 -26.19 9.51 13.08
C GLY A 304 -25.25 10.45 13.80
N CYS A 305 -23.96 10.42 13.47
CA CYS A 305 -23.03 11.39 13.99
C CYS A 305 -21.88 11.74 13.03
N GLY A 306 -21.20 12.82 13.37
CA GLY A 306 -19.97 13.25 12.73
C GLY A 306 -19.32 14.33 13.57
N ALA A 307 -17.99 14.37 13.58
CA ALA A 307 -17.23 15.44 14.21
C ALA A 307 -16.17 15.96 13.24
N ASP A 308 -15.30 16.83 13.75
CA ASP A 308 -14.08 17.28 13.10
C ASP A 308 -13.10 16.12 12.78
N TRP A 309 -11.84 16.42 12.46
CA TRP A 309 -10.87 15.44 11.96
C TRP A 309 -10.55 14.28 12.90
N PHE A 310 -10.57 14.48 14.23
CA PHE A 310 -10.27 13.40 15.19
C PHE A 310 -11.28 13.36 16.32
N TRP A 311 -11.91 12.20 16.52
CA TRP A 311 -12.92 12.05 17.56
C TRP A 311 -13.16 10.60 17.98
N GLU A 312 -13.75 10.44 19.16
CA GLU A 312 -14.08 9.17 19.80
C GLU A 312 -15.48 9.25 20.43
N PHE A 313 -16.26 8.18 20.33
CA PHE A 313 -17.63 8.07 20.84
C PHE A 313 -17.73 6.93 21.86
N ARG A 314 -18.15 7.25 23.08
CA ARG A 314 -18.33 6.32 24.20
C ARG A 314 -19.76 6.30 24.70
N VAL A 315 -20.17 5.13 25.17
CA VAL A 315 -21.46 4.91 25.85
C VAL A 315 -21.21 4.17 27.14
N ASN A 316 -21.62 4.75 28.26
CA ASN A 316 -21.43 4.19 29.60
C ASN A 316 -19.96 3.76 29.84
N GLY A 317 -19.02 4.63 29.47
CA GLY A 317 -17.57 4.40 29.58
C GLY A 317 -16.94 3.52 28.48
N ILE A 318 -17.75 2.77 27.72
CA ILE A 318 -17.29 1.86 26.67
C ILE A 318 -17.10 2.64 25.36
N LYS A 319 -15.91 2.54 24.77
CA LYS A 319 -15.64 3.06 23.43
C LYS A 319 -16.38 2.25 22.37
N ILE A 320 -17.27 2.91 21.63
CA ILE A 320 -18.09 2.30 20.57
C ILE A 320 -17.49 2.56 19.19
N PHE A 321 -16.97 3.77 18.96
CA PHE A 321 -16.50 4.20 17.65
C PHE A 321 -15.41 5.26 17.79
N ASP A 322 -14.45 5.29 16.86
CA ASP A 322 -13.48 6.38 16.78
C ASP A 322 -12.96 6.64 15.35
N LYS A 323 -12.46 7.85 15.15
CA LYS A 323 -11.71 8.33 13.98
C LYS A 323 -10.44 9.06 14.43
N LEU A 324 -9.71 8.47 15.37
CA LEU A 324 -8.46 9.06 15.87
C LEU A 324 -7.31 9.00 14.85
N ASP A 325 -7.45 8.19 13.79
CA ASP A 325 -6.54 8.16 12.64
C ASP A 325 -6.93 9.13 11.50
N GLY A 326 -7.94 9.98 11.74
CA GLY A 326 -8.41 10.99 10.80
C GLY A 326 -9.78 10.68 10.18
N ASN A 327 -10.53 11.74 9.92
CA ASN A 327 -11.84 11.70 9.29
C ASN A 327 -11.72 11.56 7.76
N GLU A 328 -12.69 10.91 7.13
CA GLU A 328 -12.68 10.57 5.70
C GLU A 328 -13.86 11.21 4.94
N LYS A 329 -14.79 11.84 5.66
CA LYS A 329 -16.01 12.44 5.10
C LYS A 329 -15.89 13.96 5.10
N PRO A 330 -16.09 14.64 3.95
CA PRO A 330 -16.03 16.09 3.89
C PRO A 330 -17.22 16.73 4.62
N GLY A 331 -16.93 17.75 5.42
CA GLY A 331 -17.93 18.44 6.24
C GLY A 331 -18.39 17.64 7.47
N VAL A 332 -19.01 18.30 8.43
CA VAL A 332 -19.49 17.66 9.67
C VAL A 332 -21.01 17.58 9.66
N ARG A 333 -21.54 16.37 9.46
CA ARG A 333 -22.97 16.08 9.39
C ARG A 333 -23.31 14.82 10.16
N ALA A 334 -24.52 14.76 10.71
CA ALA A 334 -24.98 13.59 11.44
C ALA A 334 -25.20 12.36 10.54
N ASP A 335 -25.21 12.46 9.21
CA ASP A 335 -25.26 11.30 8.32
C ASP A 335 -23.88 10.85 7.82
N ASN A 336 -22.78 11.44 8.32
CA ASN A 336 -21.42 11.01 7.99
C ASN A 336 -21.15 9.57 8.48
N TYR A 337 -21.58 9.27 9.70
CA TYR A 337 -21.41 7.99 10.36
C TYR A 337 -22.71 7.56 11.02
N ARG A 338 -22.94 6.24 11.03
CA ARG A 338 -24.03 5.61 11.76
C ARG A 338 -23.41 4.79 12.88
N VAL A 339 -23.74 5.13 14.12
CA VAL A 339 -23.23 4.44 15.30
C VAL A 339 -24.40 3.76 15.99
N ASN A 340 -24.36 2.44 16.07
CA ASN A 340 -25.27 1.66 16.89
C ASN A 340 -24.57 1.35 18.21
N PHE A 341 -25.29 1.45 19.32
CA PHE A 341 -24.73 1.21 20.65
C PHE A 341 -25.75 0.60 21.60
N PRO A 342 -25.28 -0.19 22.57
CA PRO A 342 -26.14 -0.78 23.57
C PRO A 342 -26.56 0.27 24.60
N VAL A 343 -27.80 0.17 25.07
CA VAL A 343 -28.33 0.98 26.16
C VAL A 343 -28.91 0.09 27.24
N LYS A 344 -28.79 0.54 28.49
CA LYS A 344 -29.40 -0.13 29.64
C LYS A 344 -30.69 0.60 30.02
N LYS A 345 -31.65 -0.12 30.59
CA LYS A 345 -32.83 0.45 31.23
C LYS A 345 -32.43 1.51 32.26
N GLY A 346 -33.09 2.66 32.21
CA GLY A 346 -32.76 3.84 33.00
C GLY A 346 -31.63 4.66 32.37
N LYS A 347 -30.83 5.29 33.22
CA LYS A 347 -29.87 6.34 32.84
C LYS A 347 -28.68 5.80 32.07
N ASN A 348 -28.37 6.43 30.93
CA ASN A 348 -27.19 6.19 30.10
C ASN A 348 -26.41 7.49 29.91
N LEU A 349 -25.09 7.36 29.73
CA LEU A 349 -24.19 8.48 29.47
C LEU A 349 -23.49 8.32 28.13
N LEU A 350 -23.56 9.36 27.29
CA LEU A 350 -22.74 9.52 26.11
C LEU A 350 -21.55 10.41 26.43
N VAL A 351 -20.36 10.03 25.97
CA VAL A 351 -19.17 10.88 26.03
C VAL A 351 -18.50 10.89 24.67
N VAL A 352 -18.31 12.07 24.10
CA VAL A 352 -17.66 12.25 22.81
C VAL A 352 -16.45 13.15 22.98
N THR A 353 -15.28 12.60 22.70
CA THR A 353 -14.03 13.36 22.66
C THR A 353 -13.83 13.86 21.24
N VAL A 354 -13.71 15.17 21.06
CA VAL A 354 -13.45 15.80 19.75
C VAL A 354 -12.18 16.62 19.85
N LYS A 355 -11.21 16.40 18.97
CA LYS A 355 -10.10 17.33 18.79
C LYS A 355 -10.48 18.34 17.72
N SER A 356 -10.24 19.61 18.00
CA SER A 356 -10.51 20.69 17.05
C SER A 356 -9.61 20.57 15.82
N GLY A 357 -10.15 20.88 14.64
CA GLY A 357 -9.36 21.26 13.48
C GLY A 357 -8.76 22.66 13.67
N SER A 358 -8.57 23.40 12.58
CA SER A 358 -7.77 24.64 12.61
C SER A 358 -8.39 25.80 13.41
N PHE A 359 -9.72 25.82 13.65
CA PHE A 359 -10.37 26.99 14.31
C PHE A 359 -11.61 26.71 15.17
N LYS A 360 -12.16 25.48 15.20
CA LYS A 360 -13.40 25.17 15.93
C LYS A 360 -13.42 23.73 16.43
N TRP A 361 -14.22 23.45 17.45
CA TRP A 361 -14.76 22.12 17.68
C TRP A 361 -16.11 22.01 16.99
N VAL A 362 -16.28 20.97 16.18
CA VAL A 362 -17.55 20.69 15.51
C VAL A 362 -17.99 19.29 15.85
N TRP A 363 -19.18 19.17 16.44
CA TRP A 363 -19.85 17.91 16.75
C TRP A 363 -21.23 17.90 16.12
N CYS A 364 -21.68 16.77 15.61
CA CYS A 364 -23.01 16.64 15.06
C CYS A 364 -23.59 15.27 15.41
N CYS A 365 -24.79 15.23 15.97
CA CYS A 365 -25.48 14.00 16.37
C CYS A 365 -27.00 14.14 16.23
N LYS A 366 -27.65 13.17 15.59
CA LYS A 366 -29.12 13.08 15.52
C LYS A 366 -29.60 11.63 15.41
N PRO A 367 -30.83 11.31 15.81
CA PRO A 367 -31.41 9.98 15.56
C PRO A 367 -31.45 9.63 14.06
N LEU A 368 -31.19 8.36 13.70
CA LEU A 368 -31.30 7.86 12.32
C LEU A 368 -32.08 6.53 12.24
N PRO A 369 -32.76 6.23 11.12
CA PRO A 369 -33.48 4.95 10.94
C PRO A 369 -32.58 3.73 11.06
N PHE A 370 -32.97 2.77 11.91
CA PHE A 370 -32.17 1.62 12.34
C PHE A 370 -31.81 0.63 11.23
N HIS A 371 -30.57 0.12 11.23
CA HIS A 371 -30.13 -1.00 10.39
C HIS A 371 -29.78 -2.23 11.25
N LYS A 372 -30.03 -3.45 10.73
CA LYS A 372 -29.94 -4.71 11.51
C LYS A 372 -28.57 -4.88 12.23
N PRO A 373 -28.51 -5.28 13.51
CA PRO A 373 -27.30 -5.15 14.35
C PRO A 373 -26.39 -6.39 14.36
N GLY A 374 -26.82 -7.53 13.80
CA GLY A 374 -26.07 -8.79 13.87
C GLY A 374 -24.68 -8.77 13.24
N GLU A 375 -24.50 -8.05 12.12
CA GLU A 375 -23.19 -7.93 11.45
C GLU A 375 -22.24 -6.95 12.16
N LEU A 376 -22.77 -6.01 12.95
CA LEU A 376 -21.97 -5.09 13.74
C LEU A 376 -21.37 -5.79 14.97
N LEU A 377 -22.18 -6.56 15.70
CA LEU A 377 -21.69 -7.26 16.90
C LEU A 377 -20.65 -8.32 16.55
N LYS A 378 -20.78 -8.98 15.38
CA LYS A 378 -19.72 -9.83 14.81
C LYS A 378 -18.42 -9.04 14.57
N HIS A 379 -18.49 -7.86 13.94
CA HIS A 379 -17.32 -7.00 13.75
C HIS A 379 -16.72 -6.49 15.07
N MET A 380 -17.55 -6.10 16.04
CA MET A 380 -17.08 -5.67 17.37
C MET A 380 -16.40 -6.81 18.11
N LYS A 381 -16.93 -8.03 18.03
CA LYS A 381 -16.31 -9.25 18.56
C LYS A 381 -14.94 -9.49 17.93
N ILE A 382 -14.86 -9.47 16.59
CA ILE A 382 -13.61 -9.63 15.84
C ILE A 382 -12.57 -8.58 16.28
N ASN A 383 -12.99 -7.31 16.40
CA ASN A 383 -12.10 -6.23 16.83
C ASN A 383 -11.66 -6.37 18.29
N ALA A 384 -12.56 -6.74 19.21
CA ALA A 384 -12.21 -6.95 20.61
C ALA A 384 -11.23 -8.12 20.78
N VAL A 385 -11.47 -9.25 20.09
CA VAL A 385 -10.53 -10.38 20.03
C VAL A 385 -9.18 -9.96 19.46
N ARG A 386 -9.17 -9.19 18.36
CA ARG A 386 -7.94 -8.66 17.77
C ARG A 386 -7.16 -7.81 18.77
N VAL A 387 -7.80 -6.89 19.47
CA VAL A 387 -7.14 -6.01 20.46
C VAL A 387 -6.65 -6.80 21.68
N MET A 388 -7.36 -7.85 22.12
CA MET A 388 -6.86 -8.73 23.19
C MET A 388 -5.63 -9.53 22.77
N ASN A 389 -5.57 -9.93 21.51
CA ASN A 389 -4.46 -10.68 20.94
C ASN A 389 -3.31 -9.79 20.45
N GLN A 390 -3.43 -8.46 20.57
CA GLN A 390 -2.32 -7.56 20.24
C GLN A 390 -1.20 -7.70 21.28
N PRO A 391 0.07 -7.65 20.84
CA PRO A 391 1.20 -7.67 21.75
C PRO A 391 1.17 -6.45 22.68
N SER A 392 1.94 -6.50 23.77
CA SER A 392 2.02 -5.40 24.75
C SER A 392 2.40 -4.04 24.18
N MET A 393 2.96 -4.02 22.95
CA MET A 393 3.67 -2.91 22.32
C MET A 393 4.99 -2.55 23.04
N ILE A 394 5.40 -3.37 24.01
CA ILE A 394 6.69 -3.25 24.67
C ILE A 394 7.67 -4.10 23.90
N MET A 395 8.61 -3.42 23.24
CA MET A 395 9.58 -4.04 22.35
C MET A 395 10.60 -4.84 23.15
N LYS A 396 10.71 -6.13 22.83
CA LYS A 396 11.73 -7.06 23.34
C LYS A 396 13.00 -6.98 22.52
N SER A 397 12.85 -7.00 21.20
CA SER A 397 13.97 -6.92 20.27
C SER A 397 13.55 -6.27 18.95
N ARG A 398 14.55 -5.84 18.18
CA ARG A 398 14.37 -5.35 16.81
C ARG A 398 15.54 -5.79 15.94
N GLU A 399 15.23 -6.37 14.79
CA GLU A 399 16.20 -6.94 13.87
C GLU A 399 16.01 -6.35 12.46
N PRO A 400 17.08 -6.18 11.66
CA PRO A 400 16.95 -5.83 10.25
C PRO A 400 16.03 -6.83 9.53
N GLY A 401 15.25 -6.35 8.57
CA GLY A 401 14.35 -7.22 7.82
C GLY A 401 15.11 -8.24 6.98
N LYS A 402 14.63 -9.49 6.97
CA LYS A 402 15.24 -10.60 6.25
C LYS A 402 15.15 -10.42 4.73
N THR A 403 16.18 -10.84 4.00
CA THR A 403 16.14 -10.84 2.54
C THR A 403 14.97 -11.66 2.01
N ARG A 404 14.32 -11.16 0.95
CA ARG A 404 13.29 -11.89 0.20
C ARG A 404 13.90 -12.66 -0.97
N LEU A 405 15.14 -12.36 -1.34
CA LEU A 405 15.80 -12.91 -2.50
C LEU A 405 16.51 -14.22 -2.15
N SER A 406 16.32 -15.25 -2.98
CA SER A 406 17.17 -16.44 -2.98
C SER A 406 18.51 -16.16 -3.66
N GLU A 407 19.50 -17.04 -3.49
CA GLU A 407 20.79 -16.96 -4.21
C GLU A 407 20.59 -16.91 -5.73
N GLU A 408 19.66 -17.72 -6.27
CA GLU A 408 19.30 -17.70 -7.68
C GLU A 408 18.70 -16.37 -8.13
N SER A 409 17.88 -15.74 -7.28
CA SER A 409 17.28 -14.43 -7.57
C SER A 409 18.33 -13.33 -7.59
N VAL A 410 19.27 -13.36 -6.64
CA VAL A 410 20.42 -12.44 -6.62
C VAL A 410 21.27 -12.61 -7.87
N ARG A 411 21.59 -13.86 -8.26
CA ARG A 411 22.31 -14.16 -9.50
C ARG A 411 21.58 -13.60 -10.71
N TYR A 412 20.28 -13.88 -10.84
CA TYR A 412 19.47 -13.40 -11.97
C TYR A 412 19.46 -11.86 -12.06
N LEU A 413 19.24 -11.16 -10.95
CA LEU A 413 19.23 -9.69 -10.94
C LEU A 413 20.59 -9.12 -11.38
N LYS A 414 21.71 -9.72 -10.97
CA LYS A 414 23.04 -9.18 -11.23
C LYS A 414 23.64 -9.61 -12.56
N GLU A 415 23.43 -10.86 -12.96
CA GLU A 415 24.06 -11.43 -14.14
C GLU A 415 23.17 -11.31 -15.38
N GLU A 416 21.85 -11.52 -15.23
CA GLU A 416 20.90 -11.51 -16.36
C GLU A 416 20.30 -10.11 -16.58
N LEU A 417 19.85 -9.43 -15.51
CA LEU A 417 19.37 -8.06 -15.61
C LEU A 417 20.47 -7.01 -15.48
N GLY A 418 21.66 -7.42 -15.03
CA GLY A 418 22.82 -6.52 -14.90
C GLY A 418 22.72 -5.49 -13.78
N ILE A 419 21.84 -5.66 -12.79
CA ILE A 419 21.61 -4.64 -11.75
C ILE A 419 22.91 -4.33 -11.00
N LYS A 420 23.32 -3.06 -11.02
CA LYS A 420 24.51 -2.54 -10.34
C LYS A 420 24.19 -1.73 -9.10
N THR A 421 23.06 -1.03 -9.10
CA THR A 421 22.69 -0.12 -8.02
C THR A 421 21.30 -0.43 -7.48
N ASP A 422 21.21 -0.49 -6.17
CA ASP A 422 20.00 -0.64 -5.37
C ASP A 422 19.65 0.69 -4.70
N ILE A 423 18.61 1.35 -5.20
CA ILE A 423 18.08 2.61 -4.66
C ILE A 423 16.98 2.30 -3.64
N ASP A 424 17.31 2.41 -2.36
CA ASP A 424 16.39 2.13 -1.25
C ASP A 424 15.78 3.43 -0.70
N LEU A 425 14.47 3.60 -0.93
CA LEU A 425 13.71 4.79 -0.55
C LEU A 425 13.16 4.75 0.89
N ARG A 426 13.50 3.71 1.65
CA ARG A 426 12.98 3.47 3.00
C ARG A 426 13.68 4.34 4.06
N SER A 427 12.96 4.62 5.14
CA SER A 427 13.46 5.34 6.32
C SER A 427 14.42 4.51 7.17
N ASP A 428 15.15 5.16 8.07
CA ASP A 428 16.09 4.49 8.99
C ASP A 428 15.39 3.47 9.90
N MET A 429 14.12 3.72 10.21
CA MET A 429 13.32 2.79 10.98
C MET A 429 13.03 1.53 10.17
N GLU A 430 12.68 1.67 8.89
CA GLU A 430 12.36 0.55 8.01
C GLU A 430 13.60 -0.29 7.65
N THR A 431 14.75 0.36 7.42
CA THR A 431 16.04 -0.28 7.07
C THR A 431 16.90 -0.57 8.30
N TRP A 432 16.30 -0.65 9.48
CA TRP A 432 16.99 -0.68 10.78
C TRP A 432 18.33 -1.43 10.76
N LYS A 433 19.44 -0.69 10.95
CA LYS A 433 20.83 -1.20 11.00
C LYS A 433 21.34 -1.97 9.77
N MET A 434 20.64 -1.93 8.64
CA MET A 434 21.21 -2.42 7.38
C MET A 434 22.45 -1.59 7.00
N THR A 435 23.47 -2.28 6.49
CA THR A 435 24.73 -1.66 6.04
C THR A 435 25.06 -1.95 4.58
N GLU A 436 24.31 -2.85 3.95
CA GLU A 436 24.52 -3.31 2.57
C GLU A 436 23.20 -3.70 1.91
N SER A 437 23.21 -3.79 0.58
CA SER A 437 22.08 -4.26 -0.22
C SER A 437 21.91 -5.78 -0.09
N PRO A 438 20.67 -6.31 -0.13
CA PRO A 438 20.42 -7.74 -0.29
C PRO A 438 21.02 -8.37 -1.57
N LEU A 439 21.50 -7.56 -2.52
CA LEU A 439 22.23 -8.01 -3.71
C LEU A 439 23.71 -8.36 -3.44
N GLY A 440 24.21 -8.06 -2.26
CA GLY A 440 25.62 -8.24 -1.88
C GLY A 440 26.44 -6.96 -2.02
N THR A 441 27.72 -7.03 -1.63
CA THR A 441 28.64 -5.89 -1.48
C THR A 441 29.16 -5.31 -2.80
N ASP A 442 28.97 -6.04 -3.90
CA ASP A 442 29.33 -5.63 -5.25
C ASP A 442 28.22 -4.84 -5.95
N ALA A 443 27.02 -4.80 -5.39
CA ALA A 443 25.99 -3.84 -5.76
C ALA A 443 26.11 -2.57 -4.90
N GLU A 444 26.01 -1.40 -5.53
CA GLU A 444 25.97 -0.15 -4.79
C GLU A 444 24.61 0.00 -4.09
N TRP A 445 24.62 0.14 -2.76
CA TRP A 445 23.42 0.46 -1.99
C TRP A 445 23.29 1.98 -1.82
N PHE A 446 22.46 2.60 -2.65
CA PHE A 446 22.15 4.03 -2.58
C PHE A 446 20.88 4.24 -1.75
N ARG A 447 21.06 4.60 -0.49
CA ARG A 447 19.94 4.82 0.43
C ARG A 447 19.53 6.30 0.48
N GLN A 448 18.28 6.59 0.14
CA GLN A 448 17.71 7.93 0.25
C GLN A 448 16.28 7.84 0.78
N SER A 449 16.09 8.12 2.06
CA SER A 449 14.75 8.15 2.64
C SER A 449 13.89 9.22 1.97
N LEU A 450 12.65 8.87 1.66
CA LEU A 450 11.64 9.80 1.17
C LEU A 450 10.37 9.73 2.02
N PRO A 451 9.69 10.86 2.20
CA PRO A 451 8.32 10.87 2.73
C PRO A 451 7.34 10.31 1.69
N PHE A 452 6.12 9.99 2.13
CA PHE A 452 5.08 9.43 1.27
C PHE A 452 4.16 10.53 0.71
N TYR A 453 3.68 10.35 -0.53
CA TYR A 453 2.59 11.15 -1.12
C TYR A 453 2.85 12.66 -1.08
N ALA A 454 1.91 13.45 -0.56
CA ALA A 454 2.06 14.90 -0.40
C ALA A 454 3.26 15.32 0.44
N GLY A 455 3.80 14.43 1.28
CA GLY A 455 5.07 14.68 1.97
C GLY A 455 6.24 14.89 1.01
N MET A 456 6.16 14.42 -0.24
CA MET A 456 7.15 14.71 -1.29
C MET A 456 7.27 16.21 -1.58
N ALA A 457 6.22 16.99 -1.34
CA ALA A 457 6.25 18.45 -1.50
C ALA A 457 6.87 19.20 -0.31
N SER A 458 7.23 18.50 0.77
CA SER A 458 8.01 19.10 1.86
C SER A 458 9.43 19.40 1.40
N GLU A 459 10.13 20.28 2.11
CA GLU A 459 11.54 20.59 1.81
C GLU A 459 12.44 19.35 1.87
N GLU A 460 12.19 18.44 2.82
CA GLU A 460 12.87 17.14 2.91
C GLU A 460 12.55 16.25 1.70
N GLY A 461 11.28 16.19 1.29
CA GLY A 461 10.83 15.42 0.13
C GLY A 461 11.46 15.92 -1.18
N LYS A 462 11.49 17.24 -1.38
CA LYS A 462 12.14 17.88 -2.54
C LYS A 462 13.64 17.61 -2.56
N ALA A 463 14.33 17.80 -1.44
CA ALA A 463 15.77 17.55 -1.34
C ALA A 463 16.10 16.07 -1.60
N GLY A 464 15.32 15.16 -1.02
CA GLY A 464 15.47 13.73 -1.26
C GLY A 464 15.20 13.34 -2.71
N PHE A 465 14.15 13.90 -3.34
CA PHE A 465 13.87 13.71 -4.77
C PHE A 465 15.06 14.16 -5.62
N ALA A 466 15.60 15.36 -5.37
CA ALA A 466 16.73 15.88 -6.12
C ALA A 466 17.96 14.98 -6.01
N ASN A 467 18.20 14.37 -4.84
CA ASN A 467 19.30 13.43 -4.65
C ASN A 467 19.10 12.13 -5.46
N VAL A 468 17.90 11.55 -5.43
CA VAL A 468 17.57 10.38 -6.27
C VAL A 468 17.67 10.71 -7.76
N PHE A 469 17.17 11.87 -8.18
CA PHE A 469 17.20 12.27 -9.59
C PHE A 469 18.63 12.44 -10.10
N ARG A 470 19.54 13.00 -9.29
CA ARG A 470 20.96 13.10 -9.66
C ARG A 470 21.64 11.74 -9.77
N ALA A 471 21.25 10.77 -8.95
CA ALA A 471 21.72 9.39 -9.14
C ALA A 471 21.27 8.80 -10.50
N PHE A 472 20.11 9.22 -11.03
CA PHE A 472 19.70 8.83 -12.40
C PHE A 472 20.56 9.48 -13.51
N LEU A 473 21.41 10.46 -13.20
CA LEU A 473 22.30 11.06 -14.20
C LEU A 473 23.64 10.32 -14.29
N GLU A 474 23.94 9.45 -13.33
CA GLU A 474 25.21 8.71 -13.25
C GLU A 474 25.12 7.42 -14.06
N LYS A 475 25.69 7.43 -15.27
CA LYS A 475 25.63 6.31 -16.23
C LYS A 475 26.16 5.00 -15.65
N GLU A 476 27.13 5.06 -14.75
CA GLU A 476 27.80 3.93 -14.13
C GLU A 476 26.88 3.13 -13.20
N LYS A 477 25.82 3.76 -12.66
CA LYS A 477 24.81 3.12 -11.80
C LYS A 477 23.86 2.20 -12.56
N TYR A 478 23.81 2.31 -13.88
CA TYR A 478 22.88 1.55 -14.72
C TYR A 478 23.42 0.16 -15.08
N PRO A 479 22.54 -0.86 -15.16
CA PRO A 479 21.13 -0.87 -14.73
C PRO A 479 20.91 -0.72 -13.22
N LEU A 480 19.84 -0.03 -12.80
CA LEU A 480 19.50 0.17 -11.39
C LEU A 480 18.09 -0.32 -11.05
N ILE A 481 17.87 -0.69 -9.79
CA ILE A 481 16.56 -0.99 -9.22
C ILE A 481 16.23 0.02 -8.12
N MET A 482 15.03 0.58 -8.13
CA MET A 482 14.53 1.46 -7.08
C MET A 482 13.33 0.85 -6.37
N HIS A 483 13.32 0.93 -5.04
CA HIS A 483 12.26 0.31 -4.25
C HIS A 483 11.91 1.09 -2.97
N CYS A 484 10.76 0.75 -2.41
CA CYS A 484 10.38 1.11 -1.04
C CYS A 484 9.90 -0.17 -0.36
N ILE A 485 8.90 -0.15 0.51
CA ILE A 485 8.40 -1.42 1.06
C ILE A 485 7.55 -2.20 0.05
N GLY A 486 6.43 -1.61 -0.38
CA GLY A 486 5.52 -2.22 -1.36
C GLY A 486 5.82 -1.81 -2.81
N GLY A 487 6.82 -0.94 -3.02
CA GLY A 487 7.18 -0.47 -4.36
C GLY A 487 6.10 0.38 -5.03
N LYS A 488 5.16 0.91 -4.25
CA LYS A 488 3.94 1.57 -4.73
C LYS A 488 3.97 3.08 -4.56
N ASP A 489 4.25 3.54 -3.34
CA ASP A 489 3.97 4.93 -2.98
C ASP A 489 5.16 5.85 -3.26
N ARG A 490 6.26 5.71 -2.52
CA ARG A 490 7.52 6.45 -2.79
C ARG A 490 8.08 6.10 -4.16
N THR A 491 8.24 4.81 -4.43
CA THR A 491 8.71 4.31 -5.74
C THR A 491 7.79 4.71 -6.88
N GLY A 492 6.47 4.64 -6.70
CA GLY A 492 5.52 5.05 -7.75
C GLY A 492 5.51 6.56 -7.98
N ALA A 493 5.71 7.38 -6.94
CA ALA A 493 5.87 8.82 -7.08
C ALA A 493 7.12 9.16 -7.90
N ILE A 494 8.28 8.58 -7.57
CA ILE A 494 9.51 8.77 -8.34
C ILE A 494 9.34 8.28 -9.78
N ALA A 495 8.75 7.11 -9.99
CA ALA A 495 8.48 6.56 -11.32
C ALA A 495 7.56 7.46 -12.15
N MET A 496 6.51 8.02 -11.54
CA MET A 496 5.58 8.96 -12.18
C MET A 496 6.29 10.23 -12.61
N ILE A 497 7.09 10.84 -11.72
CA ILE A 497 7.84 12.05 -12.04
C ILE A 497 8.85 11.79 -13.16
N ALA A 498 9.65 10.73 -13.05
CA ALA A 498 10.64 10.36 -14.07
C ALA A 498 9.99 10.14 -15.44
N LYS A 499 8.91 9.36 -15.53
CA LYS A 499 8.18 9.13 -16.79
C LYS A 499 7.55 10.40 -17.35
N SER A 500 7.01 11.26 -16.49
CA SER A 500 6.45 12.55 -16.90
C SER A 500 7.51 13.43 -17.58
N ILE A 501 8.70 13.56 -16.97
CA ILE A 501 9.84 14.31 -17.52
C ILE A 501 10.28 13.74 -18.89
N LEU A 502 10.27 12.42 -19.01
CA LEU A 502 10.59 11.69 -20.25
C LEU A 502 9.50 11.80 -21.32
N GLY A 503 8.36 12.45 -21.05
CA GLY A 503 7.32 12.71 -22.04
C GLY A 503 6.34 11.55 -22.24
N VAL A 504 6.26 10.62 -21.28
CA VAL A 504 5.22 9.58 -21.28
C VAL A 504 3.84 10.22 -21.18
N ASP A 505 2.84 9.60 -21.82
CA ASP A 505 1.45 10.05 -21.76
C ASP A 505 0.92 10.09 -20.33
N GLU A 506 0.02 11.02 -20.04
CA GLU A 506 -0.52 11.19 -18.70
C GLU A 506 -1.22 9.92 -18.20
N ASP A 507 -2.03 9.25 -19.03
CA ASP A 507 -2.78 8.07 -18.61
C ASP A 507 -1.88 6.91 -18.23
N GLU A 508 -0.74 6.75 -18.93
CA GLU A 508 0.31 5.79 -18.61
C GLU A 508 1.01 6.06 -17.26
N LEU A 509 1.01 7.31 -16.78
CA LEU A 509 1.53 7.64 -15.45
C LEU A 509 0.63 7.07 -14.36
N PHE A 510 -0.68 7.25 -14.50
CA PHE A 510 -1.69 6.73 -13.58
C PHE A 510 -1.77 5.20 -13.66
N LEU A 511 -1.83 4.66 -14.88
CA LEU A 511 -1.94 3.23 -15.13
C LEU A 511 -0.84 2.41 -14.45
N ASP A 512 0.43 2.82 -14.55
CA ASP A 512 1.54 2.12 -13.89
C ASP A 512 1.45 2.16 -12.35
N TRP A 513 0.88 3.23 -11.79
CA TRP A 513 0.61 3.28 -10.36
C TRP A 513 -0.55 2.36 -9.99
N GLU A 514 -1.64 2.40 -10.77
CA GLU A 514 -2.85 1.60 -10.61
C GLU A 514 -2.60 0.10 -10.66
N ILE A 515 -1.68 -0.38 -11.50
CA ILE A 515 -1.26 -1.79 -11.53
C ILE A 515 -0.71 -2.25 -10.17
N SER A 516 -0.17 -1.34 -9.36
CA SER A 516 0.28 -1.67 -8.00
C SER A 516 -0.88 -2.02 -7.05
N ALA A 517 -2.14 -1.85 -7.45
CA ALA A 517 -3.33 -2.25 -6.69
C ALA A 517 -3.51 -3.77 -6.60
N PHE A 518 -2.88 -4.51 -7.52
CA PHE A 518 -2.98 -5.97 -7.61
C PHE A 518 -1.84 -6.71 -6.91
N VAL A 519 -1.03 -5.98 -6.13
CA VAL A 519 -0.01 -6.55 -5.24
C VAL A 519 -0.59 -6.61 -3.83
N GLU A 520 -0.51 -7.78 -3.19
CA GLU A 520 -0.92 -7.92 -1.80
C GLU A 520 0.09 -7.21 -0.89
N TYR A 521 -0.40 -6.20 -0.19
CA TYR A 521 0.40 -5.42 0.74
C TYR A 521 -0.51 -4.81 1.82
N ASP A 522 -0.05 -4.85 3.08
CA ASP A 522 -0.68 -4.19 4.22
C ASP A 522 0.14 -2.93 4.58
N PRO A 523 -0.45 -1.71 4.56
CA PRO A 523 -1.86 -1.39 4.38
C PRO A 523 -2.35 -1.52 2.93
N PRO A 524 -3.66 -1.80 2.73
CA PRO A 524 -4.24 -2.06 1.42
C PRO A 524 -4.11 -0.85 0.50
N PHE A 525 -4.26 -1.10 -0.80
CA PHE A 525 -4.22 -0.05 -1.79
C PHE A 525 -5.38 0.95 -1.58
N MET A 526 -5.04 2.21 -1.30
CA MET A 526 -5.99 3.33 -1.20
C MET A 526 -5.70 4.36 -2.30
N TYR A 527 -6.66 4.63 -3.17
CA TYR A 527 -6.49 5.55 -4.32
C TYR A 527 -6.66 7.03 -3.91
N LYS A 528 -7.86 7.42 -3.46
CA LYS A 528 -8.23 8.83 -3.21
C LYS A 528 -7.37 9.51 -2.14
N ASN A 529 -7.03 8.81 -1.07
CA ASN A 529 -6.31 9.43 0.05
C ASN A 529 -4.80 9.56 -0.19
N LYS A 530 -4.30 9.09 -1.34
CA LYS A 530 -2.87 8.84 -1.57
C LYS A 530 -2.38 9.42 -2.89
N LEU A 531 -2.66 8.79 -4.04
CA LEU A 531 -2.19 9.28 -5.34
C LEU A 531 -2.76 10.66 -5.66
N ILE A 532 -4.06 10.88 -5.41
CA ILE A 532 -4.69 12.18 -5.66
C ILE A 532 -4.00 13.27 -4.83
N ARG A 533 -3.67 13.01 -3.56
CA ARG A 533 -2.92 13.98 -2.74
C ARG A 533 -1.55 14.33 -3.32
N LEU A 534 -0.85 13.37 -3.92
CA LEU A 534 0.42 13.66 -4.62
C LEU A 534 0.17 14.53 -5.85
N VAL A 535 -0.84 14.20 -6.66
CA VAL A 535 -1.20 14.96 -7.86
C VAL A 535 -1.65 16.38 -7.48
N ASP A 536 -2.43 16.54 -6.41
CA ASP A 536 -2.86 17.83 -5.87
C ASP A 536 -1.68 18.74 -5.52
N GLU A 537 -0.55 18.18 -5.05
CA GLU A 537 0.68 18.96 -4.84
C GLU A 537 1.27 19.47 -6.17
N PHE A 538 1.30 18.64 -7.21
CA PHE A 538 1.73 19.09 -8.53
C PHE A 538 0.79 20.14 -9.12
N LEU A 539 -0.52 20.01 -8.89
CA LEU A 539 -1.52 20.94 -9.42
C LEU A 539 -1.34 22.40 -8.95
N LYS A 540 -0.63 22.61 -7.84
CA LYS A 540 -0.27 23.94 -7.31
C LYS A 540 0.76 24.69 -8.16
N TYR A 541 1.52 23.99 -9.01
CA TYR A 541 2.53 24.60 -9.88
C TYR A 541 1.91 25.18 -11.16
N PRO A 542 2.54 26.20 -11.78
CA PRO A 542 2.08 26.76 -13.04
C PRO A 542 2.24 25.75 -14.21
N GLY A 543 1.40 25.89 -15.23
CA GLY A 543 1.36 24.99 -16.40
C GLY A 543 -0.07 24.67 -16.83
N GLU A 544 -0.27 24.38 -18.11
CA GLU A 544 -1.55 23.97 -18.70
C GLU A 544 -1.78 22.46 -18.54
N THR A 545 -0.71 21.66 -18.67
CA THR A 545 -0.76 20.21 -18.55
C THR A 545 -0.18 19.71 -17.23
N LEU A 546 -0.59 18.51 -16.77
CA LEU A 546 0.01 17.90 -15.57
C LEU A 546 1.54 17.72 -15.73
N ARG A 547 2.01 17.43 -16.94
CA ARG A 547 3.44 17.30 -17.23
C ARG A 547 4.20 18.61 -16.97
N GLU A 548 3.70 19.73 -17.46
CA GLU A 548 4.34 21.03 -17.23
C GLU A 548 4.40 21.36 -15.73
N LYS A 549 3.33 21.05 -15.00
CA LYS A 549 3.26 21.24 -13.55
C LYS A 549 4.25 20.36 -12.79
N ILE A 550 4.37 19.08 -13.16
CA ILE A 550 5.40 18.17 -12.62
C ILE A 550 6.80 18.70 -12.95
N LEU A 551 7.02 19.20 -14.17
CA LEU A 551 8.31 19.76 -14.55
C LEU A 551 8.67 21.01 -13.74
N GLN A 552 7.70 21.87 -13.43
CA GLN A 552 7.91 23.01 -12.53
C GLN A 552 8.21 22.57 -11.10
N TYR A 553 7.55 21.53 -10.60
CA TYR A 553 7.91 20.91 -9.32
C TYR A 553 9.37 20.42 -9.32
N VAL A 554 9.81 19.75 -10.39
CA VAL A 554 11.20 19.28 -10.54
C VAL A 554 12.19 20.43 -10.51
N TYR A 555 11.88 21.55 -11.15
CA TYR A 555 12.72 22.75 -11.07
C TYR A 555 12.76 23.37 -9.67
N ASP A 556 11.63 23.35 -8.96
CA ASP A 556 11.54 23.81 -7.57
C ASP A 556 12.34 22.94 -6.60
N THR A 557 12.63 21.67 -6.94
CA THR A 557 13.57 20.85 -6.16
C THR A 557 15.03 21.21 -6.41
N GLY A 558 15.32 22.21 -7.24
CA GLY A 558 16.66 22.64 -7.61
C GLY A 558 17.33 21.78 -8.69
N ILE A 559 16.57 20.95 -9.41
CA ILE A 559 17.04 20.29 -10.62
C ILE A 559 16.98 21.29 -11.78
N THR A 560 18.01 21.32 -12.62
CA THR A 560 18.14 22.26 -13.72
C THR A 560 17.52 21.72 -15.01
N PRO A 561 17.17 22.59 -15.99
CA PRO A 561 16.77 22.16 -17.32
C PRO A 561 17.84 21.30 -18.03
N GLU A 562 19.13 21.56 -17.78
CA GLU A 562 20.25 20.79 -18.34
C GLU A 562 20.34 19.38 -17.75
N GLU A 563 20.14 19.23 -16.44
CA GLU A 563 20.01 17.91 -15.78
C GLU A 563 18.81 17.12 -16.34
N VAL A 564 17.68 17.79 -16.58
CA VAL A 564 16.50 17.17 -17.21
C VAL A 564 16.80 16.69 -18.63
N GLU A 565 17.50 17.49 -19.43
CA GLU A 565 17.85 17.10 -20.80
C GLU A 565 18.88 15.97 -20.82
N THR A 566 19.87 16.01 -19.91
CA THR A 566 20.82 14.91 -19.71
C THR A 566 20.09 13.60 -19.39
N PHE A 567 19.07 13.65 -18.52
CA PHE A 567 18.24 12.48 -18.23
C PHE A 567 17.50 11.95 -19.47
N ARG A 568 16.94 12.84 -20.30
CA ARG A 568 16.26 12.47 -21.55
C ARG A 568 17.22 11.85 -22.56
N GLU A 569 18.41 12.42 -22.75
CA GLU A 569 19.43 11.86 -23.63
C GLU A 569 19.86 10.46 -23.19
N LEU A 570 20.01 10.27 -21.87
CA LEU A 570 20.37 8.99 -21.29
C LEU A 570 19.26 7.95 -21.48
N MET A 571 18.00 8.33 -21.24
CA MET A 571 16.88 7.40 -21.12
C MET A 571 16.01 7.24 -22.36
N LEU A 572 16.15 8.08 -23.39
CA LEU A 572 15.35 7.97 -24.61
C LEU A 572 16.16 7.36 -25.77
N GLU A 573 15.51 6.58 -26.63
CA GLU A 573 16.06 5.99 -27.86
C GLU A 573 15.17 6.22 -29.08
#